data_AF-A0A349X572-F1
#
_entry.id   AF-A0A349X572-F1
#
_cell.length_a   1.000
_cell.length_b   1.000
_cell.length_c   1.000
_cell.angle_alpha   90.00
_cell.angle_beta   90.00
_cell.angle_gamma   90.00
#
_symmetry.space_group_name_H-M   'P 1'
#
loop_
_entity.id
_entity.type
_entity.pdbx_description
1 polymer ?
#
loop_
_entity_poly.entity_id
_entity_poly.type
_entity_poly.pdbx_seq_one_letter_code
_entity_poly.pdbx_strand_id
1 'polypeptide(L)' 'YPIVYAENTGMELMSVVGNTQGLLPYSLLLDAQGQVLEQKYGQISESDIDAWLAKHQ' A
#
# COMPACT_ATOMS: atom_id res chain seq x y z
N TYR A 1 -9.38 9.80 -2.90
CA TYR A 1 -8.22 8.91 -2.71
C TYR A 1 -7.81 8.36 -4.07
N PRO A 2 -6.60 8.65 -4.58
CA PRO A 2 -6.15 8.14 -5.88
C PRO A 2 -5.96 6.62 -5.82
N ILE A 3 -6.42 5.90 -6.85
CA ILE A 3 -6.17 4.47 -7.04
C ILE A 3 -5.14 4.35 -8.18
N VAL A 4 -4.01 3.70 -7.92
CA VAL A 4 -2.91 3.54 -8.89
C VAL A 4 -2.89 2.09 -9.39
N TYR A 5 -2.80 1.90 -10.70
CA TYR A 5 -2.67 0.59 -11.36
C TYR A 5 -1.44 0.62 -12.27
N ALA A 6 -0.52 -0.34 -12.10
CA ALA A 6 0.75 -0.40 -12.83
C ALA A 6 0.86 -1.75 -13.58
N GLU A 7 0.76 -1.72 -14.92
CA GLU A 7 0.83 -2.93 -15.75
C GLU A 7 2.28 -3.39 -16.05
N ASN A 8 3.18 -2.48 -16.46
CA ASN A 8 4.51 -2.86 -16.97
C ASN A 8 5.68 -2.26 -16.16
N THR A 9 5.39 -1.34 -15.23
CA THR A 9 6.35 -0.73 -14.27
C THR A 9 6.12 -1.23 -12.84
N GLY A 10 5.26 -2.25 -12.68
CA GLY A 10 4.79 -2.72 -11.38
C GLY A 10 5.88 -3.37 -10.53
N MET A 11 6.88 -4.04 -11.11
CA MET A 11 7.91 -4.77 -10.35
C MET A 11 8.94 -3.89 -9.64
N GLU A 12 9.45 -2.84 -10.30
CA GLU A 12 10.31 -1.85 -9.63
C GLU A 12 9.54 -1.09 -8.56
N LEU A 13 8.28 -0.73 -8.85
CA LEU A 13 7.43 -0.08 -7.85
C LEU A 13 7.23 -1.01 -6.65
N MET A 14 6.89 -2.29 -6.87
CA MET A 14 6.68 -3.30 -5.82
C MET A 14 7.91 -3.48 -4.92
N SER A 15 9.12 -3.52 -5.47
CA SER A 15 10.34 -3.65 -4.64
C SER A 15 10.66 -2.37 -3.87
N VAL A 16 10.47 -1.20 -4.48
CA VAL A 16 10.70 0.12 -3.87
C VAL A 16 9.70 0.41 -2.74
N VAL A 17 8.46 -0.07 -2.87
CA VAL A 17 7.38 0.18 -1.90
C VAL A 17 7.21 -0.93 -0.86
N GLY A 18 8.10 -1.94 -0.85
CA GLY A 18 8.17 -2.93 0.23
C GLY A 18 7.60 -4.31 -0.06
N ASN A 19 6.97 -4.55 -1.22
CA ASN A 19 6.54 -5.89 -1.68
C ASN A 19 7.68 -6.66 -2.35
N THR A 20 8.78 -6.85 -1.62
CA THR A 20 9.98 -7.54 -2.13
C THR A 20 9.76 -9.04 -2.39
N GLN A 21 8.71 -9.62 -1.81
CA GLN A 21 8.34 -11.03 -1.97
C GLN A 21 7.33 -11.28 -3.09
N GLY A 22 6.78 -10.22 -3.71
CA GLY A 22 5.79 -10.33 -4.78
C GLY A 22 4.45 -10.95 -4.34
N LEU A 23 4.12 -10.86 -3.05
CA LEU A 23 2.87 -11.41 -2.51
C LEU A 23 1.69 -10.52 -2.88
N LEU A 24 0.57 -11.14 -3.25
CA LEU A 24 -0.65 -10.46 -3.66
C LEU A 24 -1.88 -11.04 -2.93
N PRO A 25 -2.94 -10.24 -2.74
CA PRO A 25 -2.99 -8.79 -2.96
C PRO A 25 -2.09 -8.04 -1.97
N TYR A 26 -1.68 -6.82 -2.32
CA TYR A 26 -0.81 -5.97 -1.50
C TYR A 26 -1.34 -4.54 -1.51
N SER A 27 -1.44 -3.96 -0.32
CA SER A 27 -2.01 -2.63 -0.11
C SER A 27 -1.05 -1.73 0.65
N LEU A 28 -1.05 -0.44 0.31
CA LEU A 28 -0.22 0.59 0.92
C LEU A 28 -1.07 1.78 1.35
N LEU A 29 -0.67 2.41 2.45
CA LEU A 29 -1.05 3.78 2.78
C LEU A 29 0.12 4.71 2.48
N LEU A 30 -0.14 5.79 1.74
CA LEU A 30 0.85 6.81 1.40
C LEU A 30 0.48 8.15 2.03
N ASP A 31 1.48 8.92 2.46
CA ASP A 31 1.30 10.32 2.83
C ASP A 31 1.20 11.24 1.59
N ALA A 32 0.99 12.54 1.82
CA ALA A 32 0.87 13.53 0.74
C ALA A 32 2.19 13.76 -0.03
N GLN A 33 3.33 13.30 0.50
CA GLN A 33 4.65 13.36 -0.13
C GLN A 33 4.99 12.06 -0.87
N GLY A 34 4.12 11.05 -0.82
CA GLY A 34 4.32 9.74 -1.44
C GLY A 34 5.14 8.77 -0.59
N GLN A 35 5.36 9.04 0.69
CA GLN A 35 6.03 8.10 1.60
C GLN A 35 5.07 7.03 2.10
N VAL A 36 5.57 5.80 2.26
CA VAL A 36 4.78 4.68 2.78
C VAL A 36 4.61 4.83 4.29
N LEU A 37 3.35 4.96 4.74
CA LEU A 37 2.97 5.02 6.14
C LEU A 37 2.61 3.64 6.71
N GLU A 38 1.91 2.82 5.92
CA GLU A 38 1.48 1.47 6.29
C GLU A 38 1.50 0.54 5.07
N GLN A 39 1.64 -0.76 5.32
CA GLN A 39 1.60 -1.79 4.29
C GLN A 39 0.89 -3.06 4.80
N LYS A 40 0.15 -3.75 3.93
CA LYS A 40 -0.50 -5.03 4.24
C LYS A 40 -0.39 -6.02 3.09
N TYR A 41 0.04 -7.24 3.44
CA TYR A 41 -0.06 -8.41 2.58
C TYR A 41 -1.42 -9.10 2.79
N GLY A 42 -2.01 -9.56 1.70
CA GLY A 42 -3.33 -10.19 1.73
C GLY A 42 -4.46 -9.17 1.74
N GLN A 43 -5.68 -9.67 1.93
CA GLN A 43 -6.88 -8.86 1.85
C GLN A 43 -6.89 -7.78 2.94
N ILE A 44 -7.18 -6.54 2.53
CA ILE A 44 -7.49 -5.43 3.42
C ILE A 44 -9.00 -5.43 3.76
N SER A 45 -9.33 -5.14 5.01
CA SER A 45 -10.69 -4.97 5.51
C SER A 45 -10.95 -3.51 5.89
N GLU A 46 -12.21 -3.14 6.05
CA GLU A 46 -12.62 -1.80 6.49
C GLU A 46 -12.01 -1.46 7.86
N SER A 47 -11.98 -2.41 8.80
CA SER A 47 -11.37 -2.20 10.10
C SER A 47 -9.85 -1.97 10.05
N ASP A 48 -9.16 -2.52 9.04
CA ASP A 48 -7.74 -2.21 8.84
C ASP A 48 -7.57 -0.76 8.39
N ILE A 49 -8.45 -0.28 7.51
CA ILE A 49 -8.43 1.10 7.00
C ILE A 49 -8.71 2.06 8.15
N ASP A 50 -9.73 1.79 8.96
CA ASP A 50 -10.07 2.64 10.12
C ASP A 50 -8.90 2.71 11.12
N ALA A 51 -8.25 1.58 11.39
CA ALA A 51 -7.08 1.53 12.27
C ALA A 51 -5.91 2.36 11.71
N TRP A 52 -5.67 2.30 10.40
CA TRP A 52 -4.66 3.12 9.74
C TRP A 52 -4.99 4.61 9.82
N LEU A 53 -6.23 4.99 9.55
CA LEU A 53 -6.67 6.38 9.62
C LEU A 53 -6.59 6.95 11.05
N ALA A 54 -6.97 6.16 12.06
CA ALA A 54 -6.88 6.58 13.46
C ALA A 54 -5.44 6.79 13.94
N LYS A 55 -4.47 6.06 13.37
CA LYS A 55 -3.06 6.15 13.73
C LYS A 55 -2.33 7.35 13.09
N HIS A 56 -2.81 7.80 11.93
CA HIS A 56 -2.22 8.88 11.13
C HIS A 56 -3.12 10.12 11.03
N GLN A 57 -4.05 10.29 11.98
CA GLN A 57 -4.91 11.47 12.14
C GLN A 57 -4.20 12.63 12.84
#